data_AF-A0A432R196-F1
#
_entry.id   AF-A0A432R196-F1
#
_cell.length_a   1.000
_cell.length_b   1.000
_cell.length_c   1.000
_cell.angle_alpha   90.00
_cell.angle_beta   90.00
_cell.angle_gamma   90.00
#
_symmetry.space_group_name_H-M   'P 1'
#
loop_
_entity.id
_entity.type
_entity.pdbx_description
1 polymer ?
#
loop_
_entity_poly.entity_id
_entity_poly.type
_entity_poly.pdbx_seq_one_letter_code
_entity_poly.pdbx_strand_id
1 'polypeptide(L)'
;MRRTQIYLDESLYSLLKRESREKGKTVSEIIRERLWKTFESDLNRKEALLEAAKEVFGIWKDREFDVESCVRTLREDREIDSAGY
;
A
#
# COMPACT_ATOMS: atom_id res chain seq x y z
N MET A 1 5.43 25.51 -13.39
CA MET A 1 5.27 25.38 -11.92
C MET A 1 4.10 26.23 -11.46
N ARG A 2 3.28 25.76 -10.51
CA ARG A 2 2.25 26.57 -9.83
C ARG A 2 2.78 26.97 -8.44
N ARG A 3 2.55 28.22 -8.02
CA ARG A 3 2.92 28.70 -6.68
C ARG A 3 1.80 28.37 -5.71
N THR A 4 2.11 27.61 -4.67
CA THR A 4 1.18 27.22 -3.61
C THR A 4 1.76 27.67 -2.27
N GLN A 5 0.90 28.20 -1.39
CA GLN A 5 1.25 28.50 -0.01
C GLN A 5 0.82 27.32 0.86
N ILE A 6 1.72 26.87 1.73
CA ILE A 6 1.47 25.81 2.70
C ILE A 6 1.90 26.31 4.07
N TYR A 7 1.17 25.92 5.10
CA TYR A 7 1.54 26.18 6.47
C TYR A 7 2.42 25.03 6.98
N LEU A 8 3.54 25.38 7.59
CA LEU A 8 4.46 24.45 8.24
C LEU A 8 4.62 24.91 9.68
N ASP A 9 4.67 23.98 10.61
CA ASP A 9 5.10 24.31 11.96
C ASP A 9 6.59 24.66 11.99
N GLU A 10 7.00 25.33 13.07
CA GLU A 10 8.38 25.83 13.22
C GLU A 10 9.42 24.71 13.25
N SER A 11 9.05 23.54 13.79
CA SER A 11 9.96 22.40 13.89
C SER A 11 10.24 21.79 12.51
N LEU A 12 9.20 21.64 11.69
CA LEU A 12 9.29 21.14 10.33
C LEU A 12 10.05 22.13 9.43
N TYR A 13 9.76 23.43 9.57
CA TYR A 13 10.49 24.47 8.85
C TYR A 13 11.99 24.48 9.22
N SER A 14 12.31 24.37 10.50
CA SER A 14 13.70 24.29 10.98
C SER A 14 14.44 23.09 10.41
N LEU A 15 13.78 21.93 10.34
CA LEU A 15 14.34 20.71 9.78
C LEU A 15 14.63 20.86 8.27
N LEU A 16 13.68 21.40 7.51
CA LEU A 16 13.86 21.67 6.08
C LEU A 16 14.99 22.68 5.83
N LYS A 17 15.11 23.69 6.68
CA LYS A 17 16.17 24.71 6.57
C LYS A 17 17.54 24.14 6.88
N ARG A 18 17.65 23.24 7.86
CA ARG A 18 18.90 22.52 8.14
C ARG A 18 19.31 21.66 6.95
N GLU A 19 18.39 20.86 6.44
CA GLU A 19 18.65 19.97 5.30
C GLU A 19 18.99 20.75 4.02
N SER A 20 18.34 21.91 3.81
CA SER A 20 18.66 22.84 2.71
C SER A 20 20.14 23.25 2.73
N ARG A 21 20.68 23.57 3.92
CA ARG A 21 22.10 23.91 4.09
C ARG A 21 23.02 22.72 3.86
N GLU A 22 22.66 21.56 4.43
CA GLU A 22 23.46 20.33 4.31
C GLU A 22 23.56 19.85 2.86
N LYS A 23 22.49 19.97 2.09
CA LYS A 23 22.41 19.44 0.71
C LYS A 23 22.67 20.49 -0.37
N GLY A 24 22.82 21.77 -0.01
CA GLY A 24 22.95 22.86 -0.98
C GLY A 24 21.73 23.02 -1.91
N LYS A 25 20.55 22.58 -1.45
CA LYS A 25 19.28 22.66 -2.20
C LYS A 25 18.34 23.67 -1.57
N THR A 26 17.46 24.27 -2.35
CA THR A 26 16.41 25.13 -1.81
C THR A 26 15.36 24.29 -1.05
N VAL A 27 14.71 24.90 -0.05
CA VAL A 27 13.59 24.26 0.67
C VAL A 27 12.49 23.80 -0.30
N SER A 28 12.19 24.59 -1.33
CA SER A 28 11.19 24.22 -2.34
C SER A 28 11.60 23.02 -3.18
N GLU A 29 12.89 22.83 -3.49
CA GLU A 29 13.37 21.63 -4.17
C GLU A 29 13.24 20.39 -3.29
N ILE A 30 13.63 20.49 -2.02
CA ILE A 30 13.51 19.39 -1.05
C ILE A 30 12.04 18.96 -0.92
N ILE A 31 11.12 19.92 -0.76
CA ILE A 31 9.69 19.65 -0.66
C ILE A 31 9.19 18.97 -1.94
N ARG A 32 9.54 19.50 -3.12
CA ARG A 32 9.10 18.90 -4.40
C ARG A 32 9.62 17.47 -4.58
N GLU A 33 10.91 17.23 -4.33
CA GLU A 33 11.51 15.89 -4.48
C GLU A 33 10.86 14.87 -3.56
N ARG A 34 10.59 15.24 -2.31
CA ARG A 34 9.93 14.34 -1.35
C ARG A 34 8.48 14.07 -1.75
N LEU A 35 7.72 15.09 -2.13
CA LEU A 35 6.34 14.92 -2.60
C LEU A 35 6.28 13.99 -3.82
N TRP A 36 7.14 14.19 -4.81
CA TRP A 36 7.21 13.32 -5.98
C TRP A 36 7.53 11.87 -5.61
N LYS A 37 8.52 11.65 -4.74
CA LYS A 37 8.83 10.29 -4.27
C LYS A 37 7.65 9.61 -3.58
N THR A 38 6.88 10.34 -2.78
CA THR A 38 5.67 9.80 -2.13
C THR A 38 4.62 9.41 -3.17
N PHE A 39 4.32 10.31 -4.12
CA PHE A 39 3.34 10.01 -5.17
C PHE A 39 3.79 8.87 -6.09
N GLU A 40 5.07 8.81 -6.45
CA GLU A 40 5.64 7.70 -7.21
C GLU A 40 5.52 6.38 -6.44
N SER A 41 5.82 6.36 -5.14
CA SER A 41 5.67 5.14 -4.34
C SER A 41 4.22 4.66 -4.26
N ASP A 42 3.26 5.58 -4.17
CA ASP A 42 1.84 5.26 -4.11
C ASP A 42 1.31 4.75 -5.46
N LEU A 43 1.75 5.38 -6.56
CA LEU A 43 1.43 4.95 -7.92
C LEU A 43 2.02 3.56 -8.21
N ASN A 44 3.30 3.36 -7.93
CA ASN A 44 3.98 2.07 -8.12
C ASN A 44 3.32 0.97 -7.29
N ARG A 45 2.90 1.27 -6.05
CA ARG A 45 2.17 0.29 -5.21
C ARG A 45 0.82 -0.07 -5.80
N LYS A 46 0.08 0.91 -6.32
CA LYS A 46 -1.23 0.69 -6.95
C LYS A 46 -1.09 -0.11 -8.24
N GLU A 47 -0.08 0.19 -9.06
CA GLU A 47 0.22 -0.52 -10.30
C GLU A 47 0.67 -1.96 -10.02
N ALA A 48 1.56 -2.16 -9.05
CA ALA A 48 1.97 -3.49 -8.63
C ALA A 48 0.79 -4.33 -8.11
N LEU A 49 -0.12 -3.73 -7.34
CA LEU A 49 -1.34 -4.40 -6.89
C LEU A 49 -2.26 -4.76 -8.06
N LEU A 50 -2.45 -3.84 -9.02
CA LEU A 50 -3.26 -4.10 -10.22
C LEU A 50 -2.67 -5.21 -11.07
N GLU A 51 -1.35 -5.25 -11.24
CA GLU A 51 -0.69 -6.28 -12.03
C GLU A 51 -0.79 -7.65 -11.35
N ALA A 52 -0.51 -7.72 -10.04
CA ALA A 52 -0.73 -8.93 -9.26
C ALA A 52 -2.20 -9.40 -9.33
N ALA A 53 -3.16 -8.48 -9.26
CA ALA A 53 -4.58 -8.80 -9.39
C ALA A 53 -4.93 -9.36 -10.77
N LYS A 54 -4.36 -8.82 -11.86
CA LYS A 54 -4.54 -9.38 -13.21
C LYS A 54 -3.94 -10.77 -13.35
N GLU A 55 -2.75 -11.01 -12.78
CA GLU A 55 -2.09 -12.32 -12.84
C GLU A 55 -2.93 -13.41 -12.17
N VAL A 56 -3.58 -13.09 -11.05
CA VAL A 56 -4.46 -14.06 -10.36
C VAL A 56 -5.89 -14.08 -10.88
N PHE A 57 -6.29 -13.07 -11.66
CA PHE A 57 -7.65 -12.97 -12.18
C PHE A 57 -7.92 -14.11 -13.17
N GLY A 58 -8.91 -14.93 -12.84
CA GLY A 58 -9.35 -16.02 -13.70
C GLY A 58 -8.58 -17.34 -13.55
N ILE A 59 -7.58 -17.43 -12.67
CA ILE A 59 -6.88 -18.71 -12.36
C ILE A 59 -7.87 -19.82 -11.98
N TRP A 60 -8.98 -19.47 -11.34
CA TRP A 60 -10.00 -20.41 -10.89
C TRP A 60 -11.24 -20.45 -11.79
N LYS A 61 -11.23 -19.76 -12.93
CA LYS A 61 -12.41 -19.59 -13.79
C LYS A 61 -12.92 -20.91 -14.36
N ASP A 62 -11.99 -21.79 -14.75
CA ASP A 62 -12.31 -23.07 -15.40
C ASP A 62 -12.09 -24.26 -14.45
N ARG A 63 -11.89 -23.99 -13.16
CA ARG A 63 -11.66 -25.04 -12.16
C ARG A 63 -13.00 -25.49 -11.62
N GLU A 64 -13.40 -26.70 -11.97
CA GLU A 64 -14.52 -27.35 -11.28
C GLU A 64 -14.07 -27.70 -9.85
N PHE A 65 -14.74 -27.09 -8.89
CA PHE A 65 -14.50 -27.31 -7.48
C PHE A 65 -15.80 -27.73 -6.83
N ASP A 66 -15.79 -28.87 -6.14
CA ASP A 66 -16.92 -29.29 -5.33
C ASP A 66 -16.93 -28.47 -4.03
N VAL A 67 -17.55 -27.29 -4.13
CA VAL A 67 -17.71 -26.35 -3.01
C VAL A 67 -18.48 -27.02 -1.86
N GLU A 68 -19.41 -27.92 -2.18
CA GLU A 68 -20.24 -28.60 -1.18
C GLU A 68 -19.40 -29.58 -0.35
N SER A 69 -18.59 -30.43 -1.01
CA SER A 69 -17.66 -31.31 -0.29
C SER A 69 -16.65 -30.52 0.53
N CYS A 70 -16.11 -29.41 0.02
CA CYS A 70 -15.14 -28.61 0.75
C CYS A 70 -15.74 -27.94 2.00
N VAL A 71 -16.95 -27.37 1.88
CA VAL A 71 -17.68 -26.81 3.01
C VAL A 71 -18.07 -27.89 4.02
N ARG A 72 -18.42 -29.11 3.55
CA ARG A 72 -18.76 -30.22 4.43
C ARG A 72 -17.58 -30.68 5.27
N THR A 73 -16.40 -30.86 4.67
CA THR A 73 -15.17 -31.20 5.41
C THR A 73 -14.80 -30.13 6.44
N LEU A 74 -14.92 -28.85 6.09
CA LEU A 74 -14.67 -27.75 7.05
C LEU A 74 -15.67 -27.70 8.21
N ARG A 75 -16.87 -28.27 8.05
CA ARG A 75 -17.87 -28.38 9.13
C ARG A 75 -17.63 -29.61 9.99
N GLU A 76 -17.30 -30.75 9.37
CA GLU A 76 -16.94 -31.98 10.07
C GLU A 76 -15.72 -31.76 10.99
N ASP A 77 -14.69 -31.04 10.51
CA ASP A 77 -13.51 -30.69 11.33
C ASP A 77 -13.86 -29.80 12.54
N ARG A 78 -14.90 -28.97 12.45
CA ARG A 78 -15.37 -28.14 13.58
C ARG A 78 -16.24 -28.91 14.57
N GLU A 79 -16.90 -29.99 14.13
CA GLU A 79 -17.66 -30.85 15.04
C GLU A 79 -16.73 -31.68 15.94
N ILE A 80 -15.57 -32.09 15.45
CA ILE A 80 -14.57 -32.85 16.22
C ILE A 80 -14.05 -32.04 17.42
N ASP A 81 -13.89 -30.72 17.30
CA ASP A 81 -13.47 -29.84 18.41
C ASP A 81 -14.60 -29.57 19.44
N SER A 82 -15.87 -29.82 19.09
CA SER A 82 -17.01 -29.65 19.99
C SER A 82 -17.42 -30.91 20.76
N ALA A 83 -16.81 -32.06 20.44
CA ALA A 83 -17.05 -33.35 21.10
C ALA A 83 -16.02 -33.68 22.21
N GLY A 84 -15.37 -32.66 22.76
CA GLY A 84 -14.53 -32.76 23.96
C GLY A 84 -15.29 -32.35 25.22
N TYR A 85 -16.12 -33.24 25.76
CA TYR A 85 -16.48 -33.35 27.19
C TYR A 85 -17.01 -34.75 27.50
#